data_AF-A0A369UMH3-F1
#
_entry.id   AF-A0A369UMH3-F1
#
_cell.length_a   1.000
_cell.length_b   1.000
_cell.length_c   1.000
_cell.angle_alpha   90.00
_cell.angle_beta   90.00
_cell.angle_gamma   90.00
#
_symmetry.space_group_name_H-M   'P 1'
#
loop_
_entity.id
_entity.type
_entity.pdbx_description
1 polymer ?
#
loop_
_entity_poly.entity_id
_entity_poly.type
_entity_poly.pdbx_seq_one_letter_code
_entity_poly.pdbx_strand_id
1 'polypeptide(L)'
;MSNGSMLPPDFSGLPRLYVRVGSEIREAPPDDQDLARSYPGWPDKGVISDGRRLTILTARQRVGLNEEVRVIHVAEAIDPGVVLYTMGPKAISGESVDGILTTAPRMKDDDPLRPAGLYDGPVVAGPAIDYGYDVTTYTFDATGLHRIVWQLGELVSNELLIWVE
;
A
#
# COMPACT_ATOMS: atom_id res chain seq x y z
N MET A 1 -28.40 20.02 21.69
CA MET A 1 -27.41 20.38 20.65
C MET A 1 -26.10 19.70 21.03
N SER A 2 -25.78 18.60 20.35
CA SER A 2 -24.64 17.74 20.66
C SER A 2 -23.36 18.36 20.11
N ASN A 3 -22.50 18.87 21.00
CA ASN A 3 -21.09 19.13 20.71
C ASN A 3 -20.37 17.78 20.55
N GLY A 4 -20.37 17.25 19.34
CA GLY A 4 -19.56 16.10 18.96
C GLY A 4 -18.12 16.54 18.69
N SER A 5 -17.28 16.48 19.74
CA SER A 5 -15.84 16.21 19.71
C SER A 5 -15.19 16.19 18.31
N MET A 6 -14.69 17.35 17.86
CA MET A 6 -13.74 17.44 16.74
C MET A 6 -12.35 17.13 17.29
N LEU A 7 -12.00 15.84 17.33
CA LEU A 7 -10.61 15.45 17.48
C LEU A 7 -9.98 15.51 16.08
N PRO A 8 -8.87 16.23 15.88
CA PRO A 8 -8.05 16.00 14.69
C PRO A 8 -7.60 14.52 14.73
N PRO A 9 -7.68 13.77 13.61
CA PRO A 9 -7.13 12.42 13.62
C PRO A 9 -5.63 12.54 13.90
N ASP A 10 -5.28 11.91 15.01
CA ASP A 10 -3.96 11.76 15.54
C ASP A 10 -3.05 11.08 14.49
N PHE A 11 -2.21 11.86 13.79
CA PHE A 11 -1.16 11.35 12.91
C PHE A 11 0.04 10.77 13.71
N SER A 12 -0.04 10.72 15.05
CA SER A 12 0.91 10.00 15.91
C SER A 12 0.47 8.57 16.26
N GLY A 13 -0.69 8.13 15.77
CA GLY A 13 -1.23 6.78 15.97
C GLY A 13 -0.60 5.73 15.05
N LEU A 14 -0.37 4.54 15.59
CA LEU A 14 0.06 3.35 14.86
C LEU A 14 -0.78 3.15 13.58
N PRO A 15 -0.21 2.64 12.46
CA PRO A 15 -0.98 2.32 11.27
C PRO A 15 -2.19 1.45 11.62
N ARG A 16 -3.32 1.82 11.00
CA ARG A 16 -4.54 1.01 10.97
C ARG A 16 -4.79 0.58 9.54
N LEU A 17 -4.36 -0.63 9.23
CA LEU A 17 -4.58 -1.25 7.94
C LEU A 17 -5.99 -1.84 7.89
N TYR A 18 -6.65 -1.70 6.75
CA TYR A 18 -7.98 -2.26 6.53
C TYR A 18 -7.95 -3.11 5.27
N VAL A 19 -8.76 -4.18 5.26
CA VAL A 19 -8.91 -5.08 4.12
C VAL A 19 -10.38 -5.16 3.73
N ARG A 20 -10.63 -5.33 2.43
CA ARG A 20 -11.98 -5.60 1.92
C ARG A 20 -12.27 -7.10 1.92
N VAL A 21 -13.34 -7.50 2.60
CA VAL A 21 -13.86 -8.87 2.62
C VAL A 21 -15.27 -8.86 2.03
N GLY A 22 -15.39 -9.19 0.75
CA GLY A 22 -16.63 -9.01 0.01
C GLY A 22 -17.03 -7.53 -0.06
N SER A 23 -18.19 -7.18 0.49
CA SER A 23 -18.68 -5.79 0.57
C SER A 23 -18.28 -5.05 1.85
N GLU A 24 -17.60 -5.72 2.79
CA GLU A 24 -17.27 -5.16 4.09
C GLU A 24 -15.80 -4.71 4.15
N ILE A 25 -15.55 -3.62 4.88
CA ILE A 25 -14.22 -3.19 5.26
C ILE A 25 -14.00 -3.63 6.72
N ARG A 26 -12.93 -4.38 6.95
CA ARG A 26 -12.54 -4.88 8.28
C ARG A 26 -11.10 -4.50 8.57
N GLU A 27 -10.72 -4.49 9.84
CA GLU A 27 -9.30 -4.38 10.20
C GLU A 27 -8.52 -5.53 9.55
N ALA A 28 -7.33 -5.23 9.04
CA ALA A 28 -6.42 -6.25 8.56
C ALA A 28 -6.01 -7.20 9.71
N PRO A 29 -5.68 -8.46 9.41
CA PRO A 29 -5.14 -9.41 10.39
C PRO A 29 -4.00 -8.82 11.25
N PRO A 30 -3.84 -9.25 12.52
CA PRO A 30 -2.82 -8.71 13.41
C PRO A 30 -1.40 -8.71 12.82
N ASP A 31 -1.02 -9.77 12.11
CA ASP A 31 0.30 -9.88 11.49
C ASP A 31 0.53 -8.80 10.42
N ASP A 32 -0.50 -8.45 9.63
CA ASP A 32 -0.40 -7.37 8.64
C ASP A 32 -0.29 -6.00 9.34
N GLN A 33 -1.04 -5.80 10.44
CA GLN A 33 -0.94 -4.57 11.24
C GLN A 33 0.46 -4.39 11.80
N ASP A 34 1.06 -5.46 12.31
CA ASP A 34 2.40 -5.43 12.92
C ASP A 34 3.48 -5.24 11.86
N LEU A 35 3.31 -5.84 10.67
CA LEU A 35 4.19 -5.56 9.53
C LEU A 35 4.09 -4.09 9.10
N ALA A 36 2.87 -3.54 8.97
CA ALA A 36 2.68 -2.12 8.65
C ALA A 36 3.33 -1.19 9.70
N ARG A 37 3.22 -1.53 10.99
CA ARG A 37 3.88 -0.81 12.10
C ARG A 37 5.41 -0.78 11.98
N SER A 38 6.01 -1.77 11.33
CA SER A 38 7.47 -1.82 11.12
C SER A 38 7.97 -0.88 10.01
N TYR A 39 7.08 -0.37 9.15
CA TYR A 39 7.42 0.42 7.97
C TYR A 39 8.42 1.58 8.20
N PRO A 40 8.33 2.38 9.29
CA PRO A 40 9.29 3.46 9.52
C PRO A 40 10.76 3.00 9.50
N GLY A 41 11.03 1.79 10.02
CA GLY A 41 12.37 1.18 10.04
C GLY A 41 12.64 0.19 8.91
N TRP A 42 11.72 0.04 7.94
CA TRP A 42 11.86 -0.93 6.86
C TRP A 42 13.07 -0.58 5.96
N PRO A 43 13.99 -1.52 5.71
CA PRO A 43 15.27 -1.21 5.05
C PRO A 43 15.16 -1.06 3.53
N ASP A 44 14.26 -1.82 2.89
CA ASP A 44 14.09 -1.84 1.45
C ASP A 44 12.86 -1.02 1.04
N LYS A 45 13.04 0.29 0.90
CA LYS A 45 11.99 1.20 0.46
C LYS A 45 12.21 1.57 -1.01
N GLY A 46 11.14 1.91 -1.73
CA GLY A 46 11.25 2.35 -3.11
C GLY A 46 12.08 3.62 -3.29
N VAL A 47 12.29 3.98 -4.55
CA VAL A 47 13.00 5.22 -4.90
C VAL A 47 12.08 6.42 -4.65
N ILE A 48 12.68 7.53 -4.22
CA ILE A 48 11.96 8.81 -4.11
C ILE A 48 11.84 9.43 -5.50
N SER A 49 10.63 9.78 -5.91
CA SER A 49 10.32 10.47 -7.17
C SER A 49 9.30 11.57 -6.88
N ASP A 50 9.59 12.81 -7.31
CA ASP A 50 8.78 14.01 -7.04
C ASP A 50 8.35 14.18 -5.57
N GLY A 51 9.29 13.94 -4.64
CA GLY A 51 9.07 14.06 -3.20
C GLY A 51 8.14 12.99 -2.61
N ARG A 52 7.84 11.93 -3.37
CA ARG A 52 6.99 10.80 -2.98
C ARG A 52 7.75 9.49 -3.10
N ARG A 53 7.24 8.45 -2.45
CA ARG A 53 7.76 7.09 -2.55
C ARG A 53 6.65 6.07 -2.41
N LEU A 54 6.76 4.98 -3.18
CA LEU A 54 5.97 3.76 -2.96
C LEU A 54 6.85 2.68 -2.34
N THR A 55 6.30 1.90 -1.44
CA THR A 55 6.94 0.71 -0.88
C THR A 55 5.92 -0.40 -0.75
N ILE A 56 6.33 -1.61 -1.07
CA ILE A 56 5.57 -2.84 -0.80
C ILE A 56 6.31 -3.70 0.22
N LEU A 57 5.54 -4.30 1.13
CA LEU A 57 6.04 -5.14 2.22
C LEU A 57 5.35 -6.50 2.19
N THR A 58 6.08 -7.54 2.59
CA THR A 58 5.53 -8.88 2.88
C THR A 58 6.20 -9.42 4.14
N ALA A 59 5.49 -10.27 4.88
CA ALA A 59 6.01 -10.89 6.09
C ALA A 59 7.16 -11.88 5.79
N ARG A 60 7.09 -12.56 4.64
CA ARG A 60 8.07 -13.58 4.24
C ARG A 60 8.34 -13.52 2.74
N GLN A 61 9.60 -13.73 2.40
CA GLN A 61 10.10 -13.83 1.02
C GLN A 61 10.50 -15.27 0.65
N ARG A 62 10.38 -16.23 1.56
CA ARG A 62 10.53 -17.67 1.30
C ARG A 62 9.25 -18.36 1.73
N VAL A 63 8.59 -19.03 0.80
CA VAL A 63 7.27 -19.65 0.99
C VAL A 63 7.21 -20.99 0.26
N GLY A 64 6.32 -21.87 0.68
CA GLY A 64 6.04 -23.11 -0.05
C GLY A 64 5.12 -22.89 -1.26
N LEU A 65 5.07 -23.88 -2.15
CA LEU A 65 4.06 -23.93 -3.21
C LEU A 65 2.64 -23.71 -2.69
N ASN A 66 1.88 -22.86 -3.38
CA ASN A 66 0.50 -22.47 -3.05
C ASN A 66 0.32 -21.82 -1.66
N GLU A 67 1.39 -21.49 -0.96
CA GLU A 67 1.31 -20.71 0.27
C GLU A 67 0.95 -19.26 -0.04
N GLU A 68 0.14 -18.66 0.83
CA GLU A 68 -0.32 -17.29 0.70
C GLU A 68 0.83 -16.29 0.92
N VAL A 69 0.99 -15.37 -0.03
CA VAL A 69 1.82 -14.17 0.09
C VAL A 69 0.92 -12.95 0.14
N ARG A 70 0.98 -12.20 1.24
CA ARG A 70 0.22 -10.97 1.46
C ARG A 70 1.14 -9.77 1.24
N VAL A 71 0.69 -8.80 0.45
CA VAL A 71 1.48 -7.61 0.11
C VAL A 71 0.79 -6.36 0.63
N ILE A 72 1.49 -5.61 1.48
CA ILE A 72 1.05 -4.32 2.03
C ILE A 72 1.65 -3.20 1.20
N HIS A 73 0.83 -2.21 0.85
CA HIS A 73 1.22 -1.07 0.03
C HIS A 73 1.26 0.20 0.85
N VAL A 74 2.36 0.93 0.74
CA VAL A 74 2.57 2.18 1.47
C VAL A 74 2.97 3.27 0.49
N ALA A 75 2.26 4.40 0.56
CA ALA A 75 2.67 5.63 -0.09
C ALA A 75 3.20 6.61 0.95
N GLU A 76 4.31 7.26 0.67
CA GLU A 76 4.95 8.22 1.57
C GLU A 76 5.21 9.53 0.82
N ALA A 77 4.82 10.64 1.44
CA ALA A 77 5.20 11.98 1.01
C ALA A 77 6.38 12.41 1.89
N ILE A 78 7.54 12.60 1.26
CA ILE A 78 8.79 12.95 1.92
C ILE A 78 8.90 14.47 2.06
N ASP A 79 8.60 15.18 0.97
CA ASP A 79 8.81 16.62 0.90
C ASP A 79 7.61 17.41 1.44
N PRO A 80 7.84 18.51 2.17
CA PRO A 80 6.77 19.42 2.56
C PRO A 80 5.97 19.93 1.35
N GLY A 81 4.64 19.95 1.47
CA GLY A 81 3.74 20.45 0.43
C GLY A 81 3.33 19.41 -0.62
N VAL A 82 3.97 18.24 -0.65
CA VAL A 82 3.49 17.07 -1.39
C VAL A 82 2.32 16.45 -0.65
N VAL A 83 1.26 16.02 -1.34
CA VAL A 83 0.02 15.55 -0.68
C VAL A 83 -0.23 14.05 -0.83
N LEU A 84 -0.90 13.46 0.16
CA LEU A 84 -1.45 12.11 0.16
C LEU A 84 -2.96 12.12 0.40
N TYR A 85 -3.65 11.10 -0.12
CA TYR A 85 -5.10 10.90 -0.01
C TYR A 85 -5.39 9.73 0.95
N THR A 86 -5.54 10.01 2.24
CA THR A 86 -5.35 9.00 3.30
C THR A 86 -6.61 8.19 3.66
N MET A 87 -7.73 8.44 2.99
CA MET A 87 -8.93 7.59 3.12
C MET A 87 -8.75 6.26 2.37
N GLY A 88 -9.07 5.15 3.03
CA GLY A 88 -8.92 3.81 2.49
C GLY A 88 -9.97 2.82 3.02
N PRO A 89 -9.82 1.52 2.68
CA PRO A 89 -8.77 0.98 1.82
C PRO A 89 -9.03 1.30 0.34
N LYS A 90 -8.00 1.83 -0.33
CA LYS A 90 -7.97 2.12 -1.76
C LYS A 90 -7.57 0.86 -2.53
N ALA A 91 -8.27 0.57 -3.62
CA ALA A 91 -7.91 -0.54 -4.48
C ALA A 91 -6.51 -0.36 -5.07
N ILE A 92 -5.75 -1.45 -5.15
CA ILE A 92 -4.46 -1.48 -5.85
C ILE A 92 -4.69 -1.49 -7.36
N SER A 93 -3.88 -0.70 -8.05
CA SER A 93 -3.79 -0.68 -9.52
C SER A 93 -2.32 -0.60 -9.92
N GLY A 94 -1.98 -1.10 -11.11
CA GLY A 94 -0.60 -1.06 -11.62
C GLY A 94 0.38 -2.01 -10.92
N GLU A 95 -0.09 -2.96 -10.11
CA GLU A 95 0.74 -4.03 -9.56
C GLU A 95 0.91 -5.17 -10.56
N SER A 96 2.13 -5.67 -10.66
CA SER A 96 2.52 -6.77 -11.53
C SER A 96 3.28 -7.85 -10.78
N VAL A 97 3.14 -9.08 -11.25
CA VAL A 97 3.88 -10.26 -10.83
C VAL A 97 4.60 -10.82 -12.05
N ASP A 98 5.93 -10.97 -11.98
CA ASP A 98 6.79 -11.41 -13.07
C ASP A 98 6.62 -10.58 -14.36
N GLY A 99 6.37 -9.27 -14.17
CA GLY A 99 6.11 -8.33 -15.27
C GLY A 99 4.70 -8.43 -15.87
N ILE A 100 3.85 -9.33 -15.37
CA ILE A 100 2.45 -9.47 -15.79
C ILE A 100 1.58 -8.67 -14.84
N LEU A 101 0.79 -7.75 -15.38
CA LEU A 101 -0.17 -6.93 -14.62
C LEU A 101 -1.25 -7.82 -13.98
N THR A 102 -1.36 -7.79 -12.66
CA THR A 102 -2.29 -8.62 -11.86
C THR A 102 -3.48 -7.83 -11.30
N THR A 103 -3.36 -6.51 -11.25
CA THR A 103 -4.42 -5.60 -10.81
C THR A 103 -4.95 -4.77 -11.96
N ALA A 104 -6.00 -3.97 -11.72
CA ALA A 104 -6.50 -3.06 -12.75
C ALA A 104 -5.37 -2.13 -13.23
N PRO A 105 -5.32 -1.79 -14.53
CA PRO A 105 -4.38 -0.78 -14.99
C PRO A 105 -4.67 0.55 -14.30
N ARG A 106 -3.62 1.31 -13.98
CA ARG A 106 -3.80 2.65 -13.44
C ARG A 106 -4.50 3.54 -14.48
N MET A 107 -5.55 4.25 -14.06
CA MET A 107 -6.17 5.29 -14.86
C MET A 107 -5.21 6.48 -15.03
N LYS A 108 -5.20 7.07 -16.23
CA LYS A 108 -4.38 8.24 -16.53
C LYS A 108 -5.03 9.49 -15.95
N ASP A 109 -4.62 9.81 -14.72
CA ASP A 109 -5.06 10.99 -13.97
C ASP A 109 -3.87 11.93 -13.72
N ASP A 110 -4.16 13.19 -13.39
CA ASP A 110 -3.12 14.20 -13.08
C ASP A 110 -2.25 13.82 -11.87
N ASP A 111 -2.83 13.10 -10.89
CA ASP A 111 -2.11 12.60 -9.73
C ASP A 111 -2.25 11.06 -9.63
N PRO A 112 -1.15 10.30 -9.68
CA PRO A 112 -1.18 8.84 -9.65
C PRO A 112 -1.67 8.23 -8.31
N LEU A 113 -1.63 8.97 -7.21
CA LEU A 113 -2.06 8.48 -5.88
C LEU A 113 -3.49 8.88 -5.53
N ARG A 114 -4.12 9.74 -6.33
CA ARG A 114 -5.51 10.11 -6.15
C ARG A 114 -6.40 8.89 -6.42
N PRO A 115 -7.34 8.54 -5.53
CA PRO A 115 -8.34 7.52 -5.80
C PRO A 115 -9.14 7.83 -7.07
N ALA A 116 -9.54 6.79 -7.80
CA ALA A 116 -10.39 6.97 -8.97
C ALA A 116 -11.76 7.51 -8.57
N GLY A 117 -12.32 8.41 -9.39
CA GLY A 117 -13.63 9.03 -9.15
C GLY A 117 -13.57 10.28 -8.27
N LEU A 118 -14.72 10.66 -7.71
CA LEU A 118 -14.81 11.81 -6.80
C LEU A 118 -14.24 11.41 -5.43
N TYR A 119 -13.22 12.12 -4.99
CA TYR A 119 -12.63 11.97 -3.67
C TYR A 119 -12.99 13.16 -2.79
N ASP A 120 -13.64 12.89 -1.66
CA ASP A 120 -14.05 13.87 -0.64
C ASP A 120 -13.40 13.62 0.73
N GLY A 121 -12.44 12.70 0.79
CA GLY A 121 -11.71 12.34 2.01
C GLY A 121 -10.59 13.32 2.39
N PRO A 122 -9.90 13.07 3.52
CA PRO A 122 -8.78 13.87 3.96
C PRO A 122 -7.59 13.86 2.99
N VAL A 123 -7.04 15.04 2.77
CA VAL A 123 -5.77 15.25 2.06
C VAL A 123 -4.75 15.76 3.06
N VAL A 124 -3.58 15.13 3.10
CA VAL A 124 -2.54 15.38 4.08
C VAL A 124 -1.28 15.83 3.38
N ALA A 125 -0.71 16.96 3.79
CA ALA A 125 0.58 17.42 3.28
C ALA A 125 1.73 16.68 3.99
N GLY A 126 2.82 16.44 3.25
CA GLY A 126 4.02 15.80 3.75
C GLY A 126 4.79 16.68 4.76
N PRO A 127 5.69 16.07 5.55
CA PRO A 127 6.00 14.63 5.57
C PRO A 127 4.86 13.78 6.16
N ALA A 128 4.45 12.72 5.45
CA ALA A 128 3.31 11.90 5.82
C ALA A 128 3.41 10.49 5.21
N ILE A 129 2.73 9.52 5.84
CA ILE A 129 2.65 8.13 5.38
C ILE A 129 1.18 7.72 5.26
N ASP A 130 0.84 7.06 4.16
CA ASP A 130 -0.47 6.53 3.85
C ASP A 130 -0.42 5.01 3.70
N TYR A 131 -1.08 4.33 4.64
CA TYR A 131 -1.28 2.88 4.66
C TYR A 131 -2.66 2.48 4.12
N GLY A 132 -3.46 3.44 3.65
CA GLY A 132 -4.87 3.27 3.31
C GLY A 132 -5.09 2.59 1.96
N TYR A 133 -4.29 1.58 1.62
CA TYR A 133 -4.41 0.77 0.42
C TYR A 133 -4.80 -0.66 0.80
N ASP A 134 -5.52 -1.36 -0.08
CA ASP A 134 -5.86 -2.77 0.12
C ASP A 134 -4.60 -3.65 0.13
N VAL A 135 -4.64 -4.70 0.93
CA VAL A 135 -3.63 -5.78 0.89
C VAL A 135 -3.94 -6.69 -0.30
N THR A 136 -2.96 -6.93 -1.16
CA THR A 136 -3.08 -7.94 -2.22
C THR A 136 -2.58 -9.29 -1.75
N THR A 137 -3.09 -10.35 -2.39
CA THR A 137 -2.81 -11.73 -2.01
C THR A 137 -2.44 -12.53 -3.24
N TYR A 138 -1.36 -13.30 -3.13
CA TYR A 138 -0.84 -14.16 -4.18
C TYR A 138 -0.58 -15.57 -3.68
N THR A 139 -0.71 -16.54 -4.57
CA THR A 139 -0.24 -17.91 -4.41
C THR A 139 0.51 -18.29 -5.68
N PHE A 140 1.59 -19.04 -5.55
CA PHE A 140 2.42 -19.46 -6.68
C PHE A 140 2.34 -20.97 -6.86
N ASP A 141 2.09 -21.41 -8.10
CA ASP A 141 1.96 -22.82 -8.48
C ASP A 141 3.25 -23.43 -9.05
N ALA A 142 4.29 -22.60 -9.23
CA ALA A 142 5.61 -22.98 -9.68
C ALA A 142 6.66 -22.61 -8.63
N THR A 143 7.72 -23.41 -8.55
CA THR A 143 8.89 -23.10 -7.72
C THR A 143 9.79 -22.09 -8.44
N GLY A 144 10.64 -21.41 -7.66
CA GLY A 144 11.61 -20.45 -8.17
C GLY A 144 11.39 -19.04 -7.64
N LEU A 145 11.98 -18.07 -8.34
CA LEU A 145 11.93 -16.67 -7.94
C LEU A 145 10.81 -15.94 -8.70
N HIS A 146 9.88 -15.37 -7.94
CA HIS A 146 8.82 -14.50 -8.42
C HIS A 146 9.05 -13.07 -7.96
N ARG A 147 8.74 -12.10 -8.83
CA ARG A 147 8.96 -10.68 -8.59
C ARG A 147 7.63 -9.94 -8.57
N ILE A 148 7.36 -9.22 -7.48
CA ILE A 148 6.20 -8.34 -7.34
C ILE A 148 6.67 -6.88 -7.37
N VAL A 149 5.99 -6.04 -8.16
CA VAL A 149 6.26 -4.60 -8.28
C VAL A 149 4.95 -3.84 -8.38
N TRP A 150 4.85 -2.74 -7.65
CA TRP A 150 3.75 -1.78 -7.76
C TRP A 150 4.22 -0.49 -8.44
N GLN A 151 3.59 -0.15 -9.57
CA GLN A 151 3.96 1.01 -10.37
C GLN A 151 2.74 1.87 -10.75
N LEU A 152 2.86 3.17 -10.49
CA LEU A 152 1.87 4.19 -10.81
C LEU A 152 2.53 5.35 -11.58
N GLY A 153 2.65 5.20 -12.89
CA GLY A 153 3.39 6.14 -13.73
C GLY A 153 4.88 6.07 -13.43
N GLU A 154 5.48 7.22 -13.06
CA GLU A 154 6.89 7.32 -12.67
C GLU A 154 7.15 6.90 -11.20
N LEU A 155 6.10 6.69 -10.40
CA LEU A 155 6.24 6.15 -9.06
C LEU A 155 6.33 4.62 -9.12
N VAL A 156 7.48 4.09 -8.73
CA VAL A 156 7.76 2.65 -8.71
C VAL A 156 8.15 2.24 -7.29
N SER A 157 7.58 1.14 -6.78
CA SER A 157 7.95 0.57 -5.49
C SER A 157 9.35 -0.06 -5.53
N ASN A 158 9.82 -0.51 -4.36
CA ASN A 158 10.84 -1.56 -4.30
C ASN A 158 10.32 -2.86 -4.95
N GLU A 159 11.22 -3.82 -5.18
CA GLU A 159 10.88 -5.13 -5.71
C GLU A 159 10.76 -6.14 -4.57
N LEU A 160 9.62 -6.82 -4.45
CA LEU A 160 9.55 -8.00 -3.59
C LEU A 160 9.95 -9.23 -4.40
N LEU A 161 11.04 -9.85 -3.97
CA LEU A 161 11.52 -11.12 -4.51
C LEU A 161 11.01 -12.25 -3.60
N ILE A 162 10.11 -13.07 -4.13
CA ILE A 162 9.52 -14.22 -3.44
C ILE A 162 10.15 -15.49 -3.98
N TRP A 163 10.82 -16.22 -3.12
CA TRP A 163 11.37 -17.54 -3.41
C TRP A 163 10.39 -18.62 -3.00
N VAL A 164 9.96 -19.44 -3.96
CA VAL A 164 9.00 -20.52 -3.77
C VAL A 164 9.71 -21.87 -3.85
N GLU A 165 9.57 -22.69 -2.81
CA GLU A 165 10.18 -24.02 -2.67
C GLU A 165 9.18 -25.18 -2.61
#